data_AF-A0A9D9LFK2-F1
#
_entry.id   AF-A0A9D9LFK2-F1
#
_cell.length_a   1.000
_cell.length_b   1.000
_cell.length_c   1.000
_cell.angle_alpha   90.00
_cell.angle_beta   90.00
_cell.angle_gamma   90.00
#
_symmetry.space_group_name_H-M   'P 1'
#
loop_
_entity.id
_entity.type
_entity.pdbx_description
1 polymer ?
#
loop_
_entity_poly.entity_id
_entity_poly.type
_entity_poly.pdbx_seq_one_letter_code
_entity_poly.pdbx_strand_id
1 'polypeptide(L)'
;DRGFWIYGADVEGDPVQEVDFAERALICVGGEAAGLRAKTRRHVDVMLAIPLAAGVESLNLAVATGILCWEWRRRIRPSPAAGT
;
A
#
# COMPACT_ATOMS: atom_id res chain seq x y z
N ASP A 1 4.43 15.23 -7.97
CA ASP A 1 4.37 16.69 -7.68
C ASP A 1 4.15 17.12 -6.21
N ARG A 2 4.10 16.21 -5.22
CA ARG A 2 4.13 16.59 -3.79
C ARG A 2 5.21 15.85 -2.98
N GLY A 3 6.01 14.99 -3.62
CA GLY A 3 7.04 14.16 -2.97
C GLY A 3 6.48 13.03 -2.10
N PHE A 4 5.29 12.52 -2.44
CA PHE A 4 4.75 11.29 -1.86
C PHE A 4 4.93 10.15 -2.84
N TRP A 5 5.26 8.98 -2.32
CA TRP A 5 5.17 7.72 -3.04
C TRP A 5 3.77 7.14 -2.87
N ILE A 6 3.12 6.76 -3.95
CA ILE A 6 1.74 6.32 -3.99
C ILE A 6 1.71 4.80 -4.10
N TYR A 7 1.14 4.17 -3.07
CA TYR A 7 0.95 2.73 -3.00
C TYR A 7 -0.52 2.39 -3.20
N GLY A 8 -0.83 1.38 -4.00
CA GLY A 8 -2.21 0.93 -4.23
C GLY A 8 -2.44 -0.48 -3.71
N ALA A 9 -3.50 -0.72 -2.95
CA ALA A 9 -3.83 -2.06 -2.46
C ALA A 9 -4.57 -2.89 -3.52
N ASP A 10 -4.07 -4.08 -3.84
CA ASP A 10 -4.66 -5.06 -4.75
C ASP A 10 -4.07 -6.44 -4.49
N VAL A 11 -4.87 -7.50 -4.66
CA VAL A 11 -4.42 -8.89 -4.43
C VAL A 11 -3.37 -9.35 -5.43
N GLU A 12 -3.29 -8.71 -6.60
CA GLU A 12 -2.28 -8.96 -7.63
C GLU A 12 -1.00 -8.11 -7.47
N GLY A 13 -0.88 -7.34 -6.38
CA GLY A 13 0.30 -6.53 -6.07
C GLY A 13 1.49 -7.33 -5.52
N ASP A 14 2.58 -6.62 -5.25
CA ASP A 14 3.75 -7.18 -4.59
C ASP A 14 3.46 -7.48 -3.11
N PRO A 15 3.96 -8.58 -2.54
CA PRO A 15 3.77 -8.87 -1.12
C PRO A 15 4.23 -7.69 -0.26
N VAL A 16 3.34 -7.17 0.58
CA VAL A 16 3.58 -5.95 1.39
C VAL A 16 4.85 -6.03 2.25
N GLN A 17 5.24 -7.25 2.61
CA GLN A 17 6.42 -7.58 3.40
C GLN A 17 7.71 -7.74 2.59
N GLU A 18 7.68 -7.46 1.30
CA GLU A 18 8.85 -7.42 0.40
C GLU A 18 9.08 -6.02 -0.16
N VAL A 19 8.12 -5.11 0.06
CA VAL A 19 8.19 -3.74 -0.45
C VAL A 19 8.95 -2.82 0.49
N ASP A 20 9.84 -2.02 -0.10
CA ASP A 20 10.50 -0.91 0.57
C ASP A 20 9.57 0.31 0.66
N PHE A 21 9.31 0.77 1.88
CA PHE A 21 8.43 1.89 2.12
C PHE A 21 9.15 3.23 2.19
N ALA A 22 8.65 4.19 1.43
CA ALA A 22 9.00 5.60 1.58
C ALA A 22 8.38 6.17 2.86
N GLU A 23 9.11 7.06 3.52
CA GLU A 23 8.61 7.79 4.69
C GLU A 23 7.38 8.64 4.35
N ARG A 24 7.39 9.30 3.19
CA ARG A 24 6.26 10.08 2.68
C ARG A 24 5.42 9.22 1.76
N ALA A 25 4.45 8.51 2.32
CA ALA A 25 3.59 7.58 1.60
C ALA A 25 2.14 8.04 1.52
N LEU A 26 1.47 7.66 0.43
CA LEU A 26 0.02 7.69 0.31
C LEU A 26 -0.44 6.26 -0.02
N ILE A 27 -1.27 5.67 0.83
CA ILE A 27 -1.80 4.32 0.63
C ILE A 27 -3.25 4.44 0.13
N CYS A 28 -3.46 4.12 -1.14
CA CYS A 28 -4.76 4.04 -1.79
C CYS A 28 -5.36 2.64 -1.59
N VAL A 29 -6.50 2.56 -0.93
CA VAL A 29 -7.25 1.31 -0.78
C VAL A 29 -8.56 1.41 -1.56
N GLY A 30 -8.85 0.38 -2.35
CA GLY A 30 -10.01 0.33 -3.25
C GLY A 30 -11.35 0.14 -2.54
N GLY A 31 -12.47 0.38 -3.24
CA GLY A 31 -13.80 0.06 -2.71
C GLY A 31 -14.11 -1.45 -2.82
N GLU A 32 -15.00 -1.94 -1.96
CA GLU A 32 -15.27 -3.37 -1.71
C GLU A 32 -15.55 -4.23 -2.96
N ALA A 33 -16.07 -3.66 -4.06
CA ALA A 33 -16.52 -4.43 -5.22
C ALA A 33 -15.58 -4.41 -6.45
N ALA A 34 -14.65 -3.46 -6.55
CA ALA A 34 -13.87 -3.27 -7.78
C ALA A 34 -12.40 -2.88 -7.55
N GLY A 35 -11.94 -2.89 -6.30
CA GLY A 35 -10.60 -2.40 -5.98
C GLY A 35 -10.42 -0.92 -6.34
N LEU A 36 -9.24 -0.55 -6.81
CA LEU A 36 -8.93 0.82 -7.21
C LEU A 36 -9.52 1.17 -8.58
N ARG A 37 -10.18 2.33 -8.67
CA ARG A 37 -10.65 2.86 -9.96
C ARG A 37 -9.48 3.01 -10.94
N ALA A 38 -9.71 2.71 -12.21
CA ALA A 38 -8.67 2.76 -13.25
C ALA A 38 -7.90 4.11 -13.31
N LYS A 39 -8.59 5.24 -13.09
CA LYS A 39 -7.95 6.56 -13.01
C LYS A 39 -6.97 6.64 -11.84
N THR A 40 -7.31 6.11 -10.67
CA THR A 40 -6.43 6.07 -9.49
C THR A 40 -5.24 5.15 -9.74
N ARG A 41 -5.48 3.94 -10.29
CA ARG A 41 -4.42 2.96 -10.57
C ARG A 41 -3.30 3.51 -11.46
N ARG A 42 -3.61 4.40 -12.42
CA ARG A 42 -2.60 5.05 -13.29
C ARG A 42 -1.61 5.97 -12.55
N HIS A 43 -1.91 6.37 -11.32
CA HIS A 43 -1.06 7.21 -10.49
C HIS A 43 -0.41 6.43 -9.35
N VAL A 44 -0.62 5.11 -9.28
CA VAL A 44 0.03 4.25 -8.29
C VAL A 44 1.43 3.92 -8.77
N ASP A 45 2.41 4.16 -7.91
CA ASP A 45 3.82 3.83 -8.16
C ASP A 45 4.09 2.34 -7.91
N VAL A 46 3.48 1.77 -6.87
CA VAL A 46 3.64 0.35 -6.48
C VAL A 46 2.31 -0.25 -6.01
N MET A 47 1.96 -1.43 -6.50
CA MET A 47 0.81 -2.19 -6.03
C MET A 47 1.21 -3.10 -4.85
N LEU A 48 0.46 -3.07 -3.75
CA LEU A 48 0.69 -3.85 -2.54
C LEU A 48 -0.37 -4.94 -2.40
N ALA A 49 0.06 -6.17 -2.12
CA ALA A 49 -0.79 -7.28 -1.72
C ALA A 49 -0.50 -7.71 -0.28
N ILE A 50 -1.56 -7.98 0.48
CA ILE A 50 -1.46 -8.78 1.71
C ILE A 50 -1.59 -10.23 1.28
N PRO A 51 -0.58 -11.10 1.48
CA PRO A 51 -0.72 -12.50 1.12
C PRO A 51 -1.89 -13.15 1.84
N LEU A 52 -2.78 -13.77 1.07
CA LEU A 52 -3.99 -14.41 1.56
C LEU A 52 -3.82 -15.93 1.57
N ALA A 53 -4.55 -16.59 2.46
CA ALA A 53 -4.64 -18.04 2.46
C ALA A 53 -5.38 -18.54 1.21
N ALA A 54 -5.12 -19.78 0.80
CA ALA A 54 -5.81 -20.40 -0.33
C ALA A 54 -7.33 -20.35 -0.13
N GLY A 55 -8.07 -19.93 -1.17
CA GLY A 55 -9.52 -19.80 -1.16
C GLY A 55 -10.06 -18.50 -0.53
N VAL A 56 -9.19 -17.60 -0.05
CA VAL A 56 -9.59 -16.28 0.43
C VAL A 56 -9.40 -15.26 -0.69
N GLU A 57 -10.50 -14.69 -1.19
CA GLU A 57 -10.47 -13.73 -2.30
C GLU A 57 -10.06 -12.32 -1.85
N SER A 58 -10.50 -11.89 -0.66
CA SER A 58 -10.20 -10.56 -0.14
C SER A 58 -10.35 -10.48 1.38
N LEU A 59 -9.86 -9.38 1.93
CA LEU A 59 -10.09 -8.99 3.33
C LEU A 59 -11.10 -7.86 3.38
N ASN A 60 -11.73 -7.69 4.55
CA ASN A 60 -12.47 -6.49 4.86
C ASN A 60 -11.59 -5.23 4.62
N LEU A 61 -12.19 -4.19 4.06
CA LEU A 61 -11.49 -2.96 3.68
C LEU A 61 -10.73 -2.31 4.84
N ALA A 62 -11.37 -2.20 6.01
CA ALA A 62 -10.75 -1.59 7.19
C ALA A 62 -9.61 -2.47 7.75
N VAL A 63 -9.77 -3.79 7.72
CA VAL A 63 -8.73 -4.74 8.13
C VAL A 63 -7.51 -4.64 7.22
N ALA A 64 -7.72 -4.68 5.89
CA ALA A 64 -6.63 -4.53 4.93
C ALA A 64 -5.90 -3.20 5.11
N THR A 65 -6.64 -2.11 5.25
CA THR A 65 -6.07 -0.77 5.50
C THR A 65 -5.23 -0.75 6.78
N GLY A 66 -5.74 -1.35 7.87
CA GLY A 66 -5.01 -1.44 9.14
C GLY A 66 -3.69 -2.19 9.01
N ILE A 67 -3.69 -3.34 8.33
CA ILE A 67 -2.49 -4.15 8.09
C ILE A 67 -1.46 -3.37 7.26
N LEU A 68 -1.88 -2.74 6.16
CA LEU A 68 -0.98 -1.99 5.28
C LEU A 68 -0.36 -0.78 6.01
N CYS A 69 -1.15 -0.02 6.76
CA CYS A 69 -0.67 1.10 7.55
C CYS A 69 0.31 0.65 8.65
N TRP A 70 0.02 -0.46 9.33
CA TRP A 70 0.90 -1.03 10.33
C TRP A 70 2.23 -1.47 9.72
N GLU A 71 2.20 -2.16 8.58
CA GLU A 71 3.41 -2.64 7.91
C GLU A 71 4.26 -1.49 7.38
N TRP A 72 3.63 -0.49 6.76
CA TRP A 72 4.30 0.76 6.39
C TRP A 72 5.02 1.36 7.59
N ARG A 73 4.31 1.61 8.71
CA ARG A 73 4.90 2.21 9.90
C ARG A 73 6.04 1.38 10.49
N ARG A 74 5.93 0.05 10.45
CA ARG A 74 6.95 -0.88 10.94
C ARG A 74 8.23 -0.86 10.10
N ARG A 75 8.10 -0.59 8.80
CA ARG A 75 9.20 -0.73 7.82
C ARG A 75 9.71 0.57 7.23
N ILE A 76 9.08 1.71 7.49
CA ILE A 76 9.61 2.98 6.99
C ILE A 76 11.06 3.11 7.40
N ARG A 77 11.92 3.30 6.40
CA ARG A 77 13.28 3.78 6.64
C ARG A 77 13.17 5.29 6.74
N PRO A 78 13.45 5.89 7.91
CA PRO A 78 13.49 7.34 8.00
C PRO A 78 14.50 7.83 6.96
N SER A 79 14.13 8.87 6.20
CA SER A 79 15.17 9.59 5.47
C SER A 79 16.15 10.10 6.53
N PRO A 80 17.49 10.03 6.33
CA PRO A 80 18.41 10.65 7.26
C PRO A 80 17.94 12.08 7.45
N ALA A 81 17.57 12.42 8.70
CA ALA A 81 16.97 13.69 9.05
C ALA A 81 17.72 14.76 8.27
N ALA A 82 17.01 15.55 7.45
CA ALA A 82 17.62 16.59 6.63
C ALA A 82 18.55 17.39 7.55
N GLY A 83 19.86 17.15 7.40
CA GLY A 83 20.84 17.63 8.35
C GLY A 83 20.88 19.14 8.25
N THR A 84 20.79 19.78 9.41
CA THR A 84 21.10 21.21 9.69
C THR A 84 20.30 22.28 8.94
#